data_AF-C7CGI3-F1
#
_entry.id   AF-C7CGI3-F1
#
_cell.length_a   1.000
_cell.length_b   1.000
_cell.length_c   1.000
_cell.angle_alpha   90.00
_cell.angle_beta   90.00
_cell.angle_gamma   90.00
#
_symmetry.space_group_name_H-M   'P 1'
#
loop_
_entity.id
_entity.type
_entity.pdbx_description
1 polymer ?
#
loop_
_entity_poly.entity_id
_entity_poly.type
_entity_poly.pdbx_seq_one_letter_code
_entity_poly.pdbx_strand_id
1 'polypeptide(L)'
;MGLSQRFVHAPRFLILYGSLRERSFSRFLAYEAARLLEAMGGEVRIYDAHGLPLPDDTTADHPKVQELRALSIWSEGQVRVSPDRHGNLTGVMKSQIDWLPLSEGSVRPTQGRTLAVMRVSGGSQSFNAVNSLRVLGRRRRMIATPNQASVTMAYKEFDEAGRKRPRLL
;
A
#
# COMPACT_ATOMS: atom_id res chain seq x y z
N MET A 1 -11.12 26.35 10.60
CA MET A 1 -11.08 25.56 11.86
C MET A 1 -9.72 24.87 11.93
N GLY A 2 -8.75 25.52 12.57
CA GLY A 2 -7.40 24.97 12.74
C GLY A 2 -7.40 23.98 13.90
N LEU A 3 -7.26 22.69 13.59
CA LEU A 3 -6.85 21.72 14.58
C LEU A 3 -5.38 21.98 14.89
N SER A 4 -5.11 22.61 16.03
CA SER A 4 -3.79 22.59 16.66
C SER A 4 -3.32 21.15 16.71
N GLN A 5 -2.29 20.79 15.94
CA GLN A 5 -1.83 19.41 15.80
C GLN A 5 -1.38 18.88 17.16
N ARG A 6 -2.17 17.96 17.74
CA ARG A 6 -1.84 17.24 18.98
C ARG A 6 -1.24 15.87 18.66
N PHE A 7 -0.23 15.82 17.81
CA PHE A 7 0.61 14.62 17.66
C PHE A 7 2.02 14.95 18.10
N VAL A 8 2.62 14.07 18.90
CA VAL A 8 4.01 14.21 19.38
C VAL A 8 5.05 13.98 18.28
N HIS A 9 4.63 13.43 17.13
CA HIS A 9 5.36 13.36 15.87
C HIS A 9 4.37 13.23 14.70
N ALA A 10 4.83 13.41 13.46
CA ALA A 10 4.02 13.16 12.27
C ALA A 10 3.54 11.70 12.23
N PRO A 11 2.25 11.42 11.94
CA PRO A 11 1.77 10.04 11.78
C PRO A 11 2.51 9.32 10.65
N ARG A 12 2.93 8.08 10.88
CA ARG A 12 3.82 7.34 9.96
C ARG A 12 3.06 6.39 9.05
N PHE A 13 3.17 6.58 7.75
CA PHE A 13 2.49 5.78 6.74
C PHE A 13 3.46 5.02 5.85
N LEU A 14 3.31 3.69 5.79
CA LEU A 14 3.97 2.85 4.80
C LEU A 14 3.05 2.60 3.61
N ILE A 15 3.50 2.88 2.40
CA ILE A 15 2.77 2.57 1.17
C ILE A 15 3.43 1.40 0.43
N LEU A 16 2.61 0.40 0.11
CA LEU A 16 2.97 -0.77 -0.68
C LEU A 16 2.21 -0.74 -2.02
N TYR A 17 2.89 -0.98 -3.14
CA TYR A 17 2.27 -1.08 -4.46
C TYR A 17 2.48 -2.44 -5.14
N GLY A 18 1.52 -2.86 -5.97
CA GLY A 18 1.44 -4.21 -6.53
C GLY A 18 1.95 -4.40 -7.97
N SER A 19 2.80 -3.52 -8.50
CA SER A 19 3.32 -3.70 -9.87
C SER A 19 4.71 -3.10 -10.06
N LEU A 20 5.60 -3.93 -10.61
CA LEU A 20 6.98 -3.62 -10.98
C LEU A 20 7.14 -3.14 -12.44
N ARG A 21 6.03 -2.95 -13.16
CA ARG A 21 6.09 -2.40 -14.53
C ARG A 21 6.73 -1.01 -14.50
N GLU A 22 7.48 -0.69 -15.54
CA GLU A 22 8.04 0.65 -15.75
C GLU A 22 6.94 1.73 -15.70
N ARG A 23 5.83 1.52 -16.41
CA ARG A 23 4.61 2.34 -16.29
C ARG A 23 3.57 1.64 -15.41
N SER A 24 3.63 1.90 -14.10
CA SER A 24 2.80 1.26 -13.08
C SER A 24 1.77 2.23 -12.49
N PHE A 25 0.49 2.08 -12.87
CA PHE A 25 -0.59 2.94 -12.35
C PHE A 25 -0.82 2.77 -10.84
N SER A 26 -0.53 1.59 -10.28
CA SER A 26 -0.60 1.41 -8.82
C SER A 26 0.51 2.18 -8.12
N ARG A 27 1.70 2.30 -8.74
CA ARG A 27 2.80 3.12 -8.23
C ARG A 27 2.47 4.61 -8.35
N PHE A 28 1.90 5.04 -9.47
CA PHE A 28 1.43 6.42 -9.62
C PHE A 28 0.35 6.79 -8.61
N LEU A 29 -0.63 5.89 -8.39
CA LEU A 29 -1.65 6.10 -7.36
C LEU A 29 -1.05 6.10 -5.94
N ALA A 30 -0.03 5.28 -5.67
CA ALA A 30 0.72 5.31 -4.42
C ALA A 30 1.42 6.67 -4.20
N TYR A 31 2.00 7.27 -5.25
CA TYR A 31 2.59 8.61 -5.15
C TYR A 31 1.56 9.71 -4.91
N GLU A 32 0.37 9.64 -5.51
CA GLU A 32 -0.69 10.61 -5.19
C GLU A 32 -1.20 10.43 -3.75
N ALA A 33 -1.32 9.19 -3.26
CA ALA A 33 -1.66 8.93 -1.86
C ALA A 33 -0.60 9.50 -0.91
N ALA A 34 0.69 9.35 -1.24
CA ALA A 34 1.79 9.93 -0.47
C ALA A 34 1.68 11.45 -0.37
N ARG A 35 1.53 12.14 -1.51
CA ARG A 35 1.39 13.61 -1.53
C ARG A 35 0.22 14.10 -0.68
N LEU A 36 -0.92 13.39 -0.73
CA LEU A 36 -2.08 13.72 0.08
C LEU A 36 -1.81 13.52 1.58
N LEU A 37 -1.19 12.41 1.97
CA LEU A 37 -0.85 12.13 3.37
C LEU A 37 0.18 13.13 3.92
N GLU A 38 1.19 13.48 3.13
CA GLU A 38 2.19 14.50 3.46
C GLU A 38 1.54 15.89 3.62
N ALA A 39 0.64 16.27 2.71
CA ALA A 39 -0.13 17.51 2.82
C ALA A 39 -1.04 17.54 4.07
N MET A 40 -1.43 16.37 4.59
CA MET A 40 -2.17 16.23 5.84
C MET A 40 -1.26 16.16 7.09
N GLY A 41 0.06 16.26 6.92
CA GLY A 41 1.06 16.26 8.00
C GLY A 41 1.61 14.89 8.39
N GLY A 42 1.46 13.87 7.54
CA GLY A 42 2.03 12.54 7.74
C GLY A 42 3.47 12.39 7.24
N GLU A 43 4.25 11.52 7.87
CA GLU A 43 5.54 11.03 7.36
C GLU A 43 5.28 9.79 6.50
N VAL A 44 5.65 9.81 5.23
CA VAL A 44 5.36 8.70 4.29
C VAL A 44 6.64 8.01 3.85
N ARG A 45 6.62 6.68 3.83
CA ARG A 45 7.65 5.86 3.17
C ARG A 45 6.99 4.91 2.20
N ILE A 46 7.58 4.77 1.02
CA ILE A 46 7.08 3.89 -0.04
C ILE A 46 8.10 2.78 -0.23
N TYR A 47 7.65 1.55 -0.17
CA TYR A 47 8.52 0.40 -0.39
C TYR A 47 8.56 0.01 -1.87
N ASP A 48 9.76 -0.07 -2.43
CA ASP A 48 9.97 -0.66 -3.76
C ASP A 48 10.18 -2.16 -3.66
N ALA A 49 9.33 -2.95 -4.30
CA ALA A 49 9.42 -4.41 -4.27
C ALA A 49 10.39 -5.00 -5.32
N HIS A 50 11.10 -4.17 -6.10
CA HIS A 50 12.11 -4.69 -7.03
C HIS A 50 13.22 -5.44 -6.27
N GLY A 51 13.53 -6.66 -6.71
CA GLY A 51 14.48 -7.55 -6.03
C GLY A 51 13.95 -8.19 -4.74
N LEU A 52 12.67 -8.06 -4.40
CA LEU A 52 12.07 -8.83 -3.30
C LEU A 52 11.94 -10.30 -3.73
N PRO A 53 12.57 -11.26 -3.02
CA PRO A 53 12.45 -12.68 -3.31
C PRO A 53 11.02 -13.19 -3.10
N LEU A 54 10.71 -14.36 -3.65
CA LEU A 54 9.46 -15.04 -3.29
C LEU A 54 9.56 -15.55 -1.85
N PRO A 55 8.45 -15.56 -1.08
CA PRO A 55 8.42 -16.25 0.21
C PRO A 55 8.95 -17.68 0.08
N ASP A 56 9.73 -18.11 1.06
CA ASP A 56 10.38 -19.44 1.12
C ASP A 56 11.52 -19.70 0.11
N ASP A 57 11.83 -18.74 -0.76
CA ASP A 57 12.96 -18.82 -1.72
C ASP A 57 14.32 -18.44 -1.09
N THR A 58 14.29 -17.70 0.03
CA THR A 58 15.48 -17.30 0.79
C THR A 58 15.14 -17.08 2.27
N THR A 59 16.16 -16.84 3.10
CA THR A 59 15.97 -16.51 4.51
C THR A 59 15.42 -15.09 4.71
N ALA A 60 14.93 -14.82 5.92
CA ALA A 60 14.48 -13.49 6.30
C ALA A 60 15.60 -12.43 6.32
N ASP A 61 16.87 -12.84 6.24
CA ASP A 61 18.04 -11.94 6.26
C ASP A 61 18.26 -11.22 4.92
N HIS A 62 17.52 -11.59 3.87
CA HIS A 62 17.60 -10.92 2.58
C HIS A 62 17.35 -9.41 2.73
N PRO A 63 18.19 -8.52 2.17
CA PRO A 63 18.13 -7.07 2.42
C PRO A 63 16.75 -6.45 2.17
N LYS A 64 16.07 -6.84 1.09
CA LYS A 64 14.71 -6.38 0.78
C LYS A 64 13.65 -6.85 1.78
N VAL A 65 13.82 -8.05 2.36
CA VAL A 65 12.92 -8.56 3.39
C VAL A 65 13.11 -7.79 4.69
N GLN A 66 14.37 -7.55 5.09
CA GLN A 66 14.70 -6.74 6.26
C GLN A 66 14.19 -5.30 6.13
N GLU A 67 14.38 -4.67 4.96
CA GLU A 67 13.85 -3.34 4.65
C GLU A 67 12.33 -3.29 4.80
N LEU A 68 11.61 -4.24 4.19
CA LEU A 68 10.15 -4.32 4.26
C LEU A 68 9.65 -4.48 5.70
N ARG A 69 10.29 -5.35 6.48
CA ARG A 69 9.94 -5.59 7.89
C ARG A 69 10.22 -4.35 8.74
N ALA A 70 11.37 -3.73 8.59
CA ALA A 70 11.73 -2.50 9.29
C ALA A 70 10.73 -1.38 8.99
N LEU A 71 10.34 -1.20 7.72
CA LEU A 71 9.30 -0.25 7.33
C LEU A 71 7.93 -0.57 7.95
N SER A 72 7.53 -1.83 7.97
CA SER A 72 6.26 -2.22 8.62
C SER A 72 6.29 -1.94 10.11
N ILE A 73 7.40 -2.23 10.79
CA ILE A 73 7.59 -1.94 12.22
C ILE A 73 7.50 -0.43 12.48
N TRP A 74 8.18 0.38 11.66
CA TRP A 74 8.16 1.85 11.72
C TRP A 74 6.76 2.45 11.49
N SER A 75 5.95 1.84 10.63
CA SER A 75 4.63 2.37 10.25
C SER A 75 3.62 2.36 11.40
N GLU A 76 2.67 3.29 11.36
CA GLU A 76 1.48 3.33 12.24
C GLU A 76 0.20 3.13 11.43
N GLY A 77 0.25 3.47 10.14
CA GLY A 77 -0.73 3.13 9.13
C GLY A 77 -0.08 2.60 7.87
N GLN A 78 -0.83 1.82 7.09
CA GLN A 78 -0.41 1.38 5.77
C GLN A 78 -1.42 1.71 4.69
N VAL A 79 -0.93 1.99 3.50
CA VAL A 79 -1.74 2.05 2.27
C VAL A 79 -1.29 0.93 1.34
N ARG A 80 -2.22 0.09 0.89
CA ARG A 80 -1.94 -1.01 -0.05
C ARG A 80 -2.62 -0.76 -1.37
N VAL A 81 -1.84 -0.60 -2.42
CA VAL A 81 -2.31 -0.26 -3.77
C VAL A 81 -2.03 -1.41 -4.73
N SER A 82 -3.02 -2.25 -5.00
CA SER A 82 -2.86 -3.36 -5.95
C SER A 82 -3.54 -3.06 -7.28
N PRO A 83 -2.89 -3.35 -8.43
CA PRO A 83 -3.62 -3.59 -9.65
C PRO A 83 -4.61 -4.74 -9.49
N ASP A 84 -5.63 -4.74 -10.34
CA ASP A 84 -6.45 -5.91 -10.62
C ASP A 84 -5.83 -6.67 -11.79
N ARG A 85 -5.37 -7.89 -11.51
CA ARG A 85 -4.80 -8.78 -12.51
C ARG A 85 -5.52 -10.11 -12.44
N HIS A 86 -6.09 -10.53 -13.56
CA HIS A 86 -6.94 -11.73 -13.66
C HIS A 86 -8.05 -11.78 -12.59
N GLY A 87 -8.65 -10.61 -12.28
CA GLY A 87 -9.77 -10.52 -11.35
C GLY A 87 -9.40 -10.53 -9.87
N ASN A 88 -8.12 -10.37 -9.50
CA ASN A 88 -7.68 -10.36 -8.11
C ASN A 88 -6.47 -9.45 -7.85
N LEU A 89 -6.02 -9.38 -6.59
CA LEU A 89 -4.76 -8.71 -6.25
C LEU A 89 -3.58 -9.38 -6.94
N THR A 90 -2.51 -8.61 -7.13
CA THR A 90 -1.31 -9.10 -7.81
C THR A 90 -0.45 -10.01 -6.93
N GLY A 91 0.31 -10.91 -7.56
CA GLY A 91 1.34 -11.69 -6.88
C GLY A 91 2.38 -10.81 -6.17
N VAL A 92 2.83 -9.72 -6.82
CA VAL A 92 3.76 -8.73 -6.23
C VAL A 92 3.22 -8.16 -4.92
N MET A 93 1.93 -7.80 -4.86
CA MET A 93 1.31 -7.32 -3.63
C MET A 93 1.20 -8.43 -2.58
N LYS A 94 0.85 -9.65 -3.00
CA LYS A 94 0.71 -10.80 -2.08
C LYS A 94 2.06 -11.19 -1.46
N SER A 95 3.13 -11.28 -2.26
CA SER A 95 4.49 -11.60 -1.79
C SER A 95 4.97 -10.63 -0.71
N GLN A 96 4.74 -9.32 -0.89
CA GLN A 96 5.04 -8.33 0.14
C GLN A 96 4.28 -8.61 1.46
N ILE A 97 2.99 -8.93 1.39
CA ILE A 97 2.18 -9.24 2.58
C ILE A 97 2.64 -10.53 3.25
N ASP A 98 3.12 -11.50 2.48
CA ASP A 98 3.57 -12.81 2.98
C ASP A 98 4.89 -12.71 3.75
N TRP A 99 5.78 -11.80 3.35
CA TRP A 99 7.02 -11.50 4.07
C TRP A 99 6.83 -10.81 5.43
N LEU A 100 5.61 -10.33 5.73
CA LEU A 100 5.28 -9.69 7.00
C LEU A 100 4.71 -10.72 8.00
N PRO A 101 5.50 -11.16 9.00
CA PRO A 101 5.01 -12.09 10.01
C PRO A 101 3.98 -11.42 10.92
N LEU A 102 3.13 -12.23 11.56
CA LEU A 102 2.26 -11.74 12.65
C LEU A 102 3.06 -11.39 13.90
N SER A 103 4.20 -12.06 14.10
CA SER A 103 5.03 -12.02 15.30
C SER A 103 6.48 -12.29 14.94
N GLU A 104 7.39 -11.48 15.45
CA GLU A 104 8.84 -11.72 15.44
C GLU A 104 9.35 -11.45 16.85
N GLY A 105 9.52 -12.51 17.64
CA GLY A 105 9.68 -12.40 19.10
C GLY A 105 8.48 -11.67 19.74
N SER A 106 8.76 -10.59 20.46
CA SER A 106 7.76 -9.69 21.07
C SER A 106 7.19 -8.65 20.11
N VAL A 107 7.79 -8.47 18.93
CA VAL A 107 7.39 -7.45 17.95
C VAL A 107 6.19 -7.94 17.13
N ARG A 108 5.25 -7.04 16.86
CA ARG A 108 4.06 -7.28 16.03
C ARG A 108 4.04 -6.26 14.88
N PRO A 109 4.56 -6.60 13.68
CA PRO A 109 4.78 -5.62 12.61
C PRO A 109 3.53 -4.97 12.01
N THR A 110 2.36 -5.60 12.14
CA THR A 110 1.10 -5.08 11.54
C THR A 110 -0.04 -4.92 12.53
N GLN A 111 0.02 -5.59 13.69
CA GLN A 111 -1.10 -5.60 14.64
C GLN A 111 -1.44 -4.19 15.13
N GLY A 112 -2.74 -3.85 15.14
CA GLY A 112 -3.26 -2.57 15.64
C GLY A 112 -3.05 -1.37 14.72
N ARG A 113 -2.26 -1.51 13.64
CA ARG A 113 -2.01 -0.43 12.67
C ARG A 113 -3.20 -0.20 11.76
N THR A 114 -3.38 1.04 11.32
CA THR A 114 -4.46 1.38 10.37
C THR A 114 -4.13 0.88 8.96
N LEU A 115 -5.15 0.58 8.16
CA LEU A 115 -5.00 0.10 6.78
C LEU A 115 -6.00 0.78 5.86
N ALA A 116 -5.50 1.47 4.83
CA ALA A 116 -6.27 1.88 3.67
C ALA A 116 -5.97 0.96 2.48
N VAL A 117 -7.00 0.61 1.70
CA VAL A 117 -6.86 -0.27 0.53
C VAL A 117 -7.31 0.46 -0.73
N MET A 118 -6.51 0.31 -1.79
CA MET A 118 -6.72 0.96 -3.07
C MET A 118 -6.48 -0.03 -4.22
N ARG A 119 -7.24 0.15 -5.30
CA ARG A 119 -7.12 -0.63 -6.54
C ARG A 119 -6.96 0.26 -7.76
N VAL A 120 -6.23 -0.24 -8.74
CA VAL A 120 -6.26 0.27 -10.13
C VAL A 120 -6.65 -0.85 -11.09
N SER A 121 -7.37 -0.54 -12.17
CA SER A 121 -7.64 -1.47 -13.27
C SER A 121 -7.52 -0.82 -14.63
N GLY A 122 -7.16 -1.61 -15.64
CA GLY A 122 -7.25 -1.20 -17.04
C GLY A 122 -8.67 -1.29 -17.62
N GLY A 123 -9.53 -2.12 -17.02
CA GLY A 123 -10.92 -2.29 -17.46
C GLY A 123 -11.94 -1.59 -16.56
N SER A 124 -13.18 -2.05 -16.69
CA SER A 124 -14.36 -1.61 -15.93
C SER A 124 -14.20 -1.76 -14.41
N GLN A 125 -15.14 -1.17 -13.68
CA GLN A 125 -15.14 -1.20 -12.23
C GLN A 125 -15.23 -2.62 -11.68
N SER A 126 -14.39 -2.88 -10.69
CA SER A 126 -14.48 -4.05 -9.83
C SER A 126 -13.89 -3.72 -8.45
N PHE A 127 -14.16 -4.58 -7.48
CA PHE A 127 -13.71 -4.44 -6.11
C PHE A 127 -12.93 -5.66 -5.61
N ASN A 128 -12.61 -6.62 -6.49
CA ASN A 128 -12.03 -7.90 -6.07
C ASN A 128 -10.70 -7.72 -5.33
N ALA A 129 -9.78 -6.93 -5.90
CA ALA A 129 -8.48 -6.68 -5.27
C ALA A 129 -8.61 -6.00 -3.89
N VAL A 130 -9.48 -4.99 -3.75
CA VAL A 130 -9.68 -4.31 -2.45
C VAL A 130 -10.42 -5.20 -1.44
N ASN A 131 -11.34 -6.06 -1.89
CA ASN A 131 -12.01 -7.03 -1.05
C ASN A 131 -11.01 -8.04 -0.48
N SER A 132 -10.14 -8.60 -1.32
CA SER A 132 -9.06 -9.49 -0.89
C SER A 132 -8.10 -8.78 0.07
N LEU A 133 -7.69 -7.54 -0.23
CA LEU A 133 -6.81 -6.75 0.65
C LEU A 133 -7.44 -6.46 2.01
N ARG A 134 -8.75 -6.22 2.08
CA ARG A 134 -9.49 -6.02 3.34
C ARG A 134 -9.50 -7.29 4.19
N VAL A 135 -9.77 -8.45 3.57
CA VAL A 135 -9.70 -9.76 4.25
C VAL A 135 -8.28 -10.05 4.74
N LEU A 136 -7.25 -9.74 3.95
CA LEU A 136 -5.86 -9.83 4.35
C LEU A 136 -5.53 -8.87 5.50
N GLY A 137 -6.06 -7.65 5.50
CA GLY A 137 -5.93 -6.70 6.61
C GLY A 137 -6.42 -7.26 7.93
N ARG A 138 -7.63 -7.87 7.93
CA ARG A 138 -8.16 -8.60 9.10
C ARG A 138 -7.21 -9.72 9.53
N ARG A 139 -6.72 -10.55 8.60
CA ARG A 139 -5.76 -11.63 8.90
C ARG A 139 -4.45 -11.10 9.50
N ARG A 140 -4.04 -9.89 9.13
CA ARG A 140 -2.86 -9.18 9.66
C ARG A 140 -3.17 -8.33 10.92
N ARG A 141 -4.37 -8.46 11.49
CA ARG A 141 -4.85 -7.74 12.70
C ARG A 141 -4.75 -6.22 12.57
N MET A 142 -4.97 -5.70 11.37
CA MET A 142 -4.97 -4.27 11.08
C MET A 142 -6.38 -3.69 11.18
N ILE A 143 -6.47 -2.39 11.49
CA ILE A 143 -7.72 -1.63 11.51
C ILE A 143 -7.97 -1.09 10.10
N ALA A 144 -8.68 -1.86 9.28
CA ALA A 144 -9.00 -1.47 7.91
C ALA A 144 -10.06 -0.37 7.88
N THR A 145 -9.72 0.81 7.33
CA THR A 145 -10.66 1.94 7.22
C THR A 145 -11.87 1.56 6.37
N PRO A 146 -13.07 2.09 6.66
CA PRO A 146 -14.26 1.76 5.87
C PRO A 146 -14.14 2.28 4.43
N ASN A 147 -13.60 3.49 4.26
CA ASN A 147 -13.39 4.08 2.94
C ASN A 147 -12.26 3.38 2.18
N GLN A 148 -12.40 3.28 0.85
CA GLN A 148 -11.47 2.61 -0.06
C GLN A 148 -11.52 3.25 -1.45
N ALA A 149 -10.45 3.11 -2.24
CA ALA A 149 -10.39 3.65 -3.60
C ALA A 149 -10.36 2.54 -4.66
N SER A 150 -11.12 2.71 -5.74
CA SER A 150 -11.05 1.87 -6.94
C SER A 150 -11.01 2.76 -8.18
N VAL A 151 -9.84 2.85 -8.82
CA VAL A 151 -9.62 3.64 -10.03
C VAL A 151 -9.76 2.73 -11.25
N THR A 152 -10.77 3.01 -12.07
CA THR A 152 -11.08 2.27 -13.30
C THR A 152 -10.43 2.93 -14.50
N MET A 153 -10.22 2.15 -15.58
CA MET A 153 -9.58 2.63 -16.80
C MET A 153 -8.38 3.54 -16.51
N ALA A 154 -7.48 3.11 -15.61
CA ALA A 154 -6.47 3.99 -15.00
C ALA A 154 -5.57 4.68 -16.04
N TYR A 155 -5.41 4.10 -17.24
CA TYR A 155 -4.70 4.73 -18.34
C TYR A 155 -5.30 6.06 -18.82
N LYS A 156 -6.60 6.31 -18.59
CA LYS A 156 -7.27 7.59 -18.87
C LYS A 156 -7.10 8.61 -17.75
N GLU A 157 -6.95 8.12 -16.52
CA GLU A 157 -6.95 8.94 -15.31
C GLU A 157 -5.57 9.53 -14.98
N PHE A 158 -4.51 9.06 -15.64
CA PHE A 158 -3.14 9.53 -15.45
C PHE A 158 -2.58 10.14 -16.74
N ASP A 159 -1.82 11.21 -16.62
CA ASP A 159 -1.11 11.84 -17.74
C ASP A 159 0.20 11.10 -18.08
N GLU A 160 0.94 11.62 -19.06
CA GLU A 160 2.22 11.03 -19.50
C GLU A 160 3.26 11.03 -18.37
N ALA A 161 3.29 12.08 -17.54
CA ALA A 161 4.14 12.20 -16.36
C ALA A 161 3.69 11.33 -15.16
N GLY A 162 2.60 10.58 -15.30
CA GLY A 162 2.07 9.71 -14.24
C GLY A 162 1.41 10.48 -13.10
N ARG A 163 0.99 11.73 -13.33
CA ARG A 163 0.14 12.49 -12.40
C ARG A 163 -1.32 12.16 -12.65
N LYS A 164 -2.08 12.04 -11.56
CA LYS A 164 -3.52 11.84 -11.68
C LYS A 164 -4.15 13.13 -12.19
N ARG A 165 -4.93 13.02 -13.26
CA ARG A 165 -5.67 14.15 -13.83
C ARG A 165 -6.67 14.66 -12.78
N PRO A 166 -6.84 15.98 -12.63
CA PRO A 166 -7.94 16.53 -11.84
C PRO A 166 -9.26 15.99 -12.43
N ARG A 167 -10.14 15.46 -11.58
CA ARG A 167 -11.53 15.31 -12.00
C ARG A 167 -12.14 16.70 -12.02
N LEU A 168 -12.53 17.16 -13.20
CA LEU A 168 -13.64 18.12 -13.27
C LEU A 168 -14.84 17.40 -12.65
N LEU A 169 -15.36 17.97 -11.57
CA LEU A 169 -16.58 17.49 -10.92
C LEU A 169 -17.75 17.50 -11.89
#